data_AF-A0A1Q3LAF1-F1
#
_entry.id   AF-A0A1Q3LAF1-F1
#
_cell.length_a   1.000
_cell.length_b   1.000
_cell.length_c   1.000
_cell.angle_alpha   90.00
_cell.angle_beta   90.00
_cell.angle_gamma   90.00
#
_symmetry.space_group_name_H-M   'P 1'
#
loop_
_entity.id
_entity.type
_entity.pdbx_description
1 polymer ?
#
loop_
_entity_poly.entity_id
_entity_poly.type
_entity_poly.pdbx_seq_one_letter_code
_entity_poly.pdbx_strand_id
1 'polypeptide(L)'
;MILGIRAELIQDHGLCRENGVTGEIDRNSAYDGGVDDMWMAVGWAILPTLAVSAVFVVVLRGILRFDRTERKVHARIEAEERAARGLPPKAS
;
A
#
# COMPACT_ATOMS: atom_id res chain seq x y z
N MET A 1 -3.40 3.52 15.47
CA MET A 1 -2.14 4.08 16.02
C MET A 1 -1.53 5.18 15.14
N ILE A 2 -1.95 5.37 13.89
CA ILE A 2 -1.52 6.52 13.08
C ILE A 2 -2.70 7.51 13.05
N LEU A 3 -2.62 8.47 13.98
CA LEU A 3 -3.47 9.66 14.21
C LEU A 3 -4.99 9.48 14.11
N GLY A 4 -5.66 9.35 15.27
CA GLY A 4 -7.12 9.45 15.30
C GLY A 4 -7.82 8.91 16.54
N ILE A 5 -7.10 8.38 17.53
CA ILE A 5 -7.68 8.22 18.87
C ILE A 5 -7.71 9.61 19.48
N ARG A 6 -8.81 10.33 19.23
CA ARG A 6 -9.16 11.56 19.94
C ARG A 6 -9.40 11.20 21.40
N ALA A 7 -8.32 11.32 22.17
CA ALA A 7 -8.36 11.47 23.61
C ALA A 7 -8.96 12.86 23.92
N GLU A 8 -10.29 12.95 23.97
CA GLU A 8 -11.13 14.06 24.47
C GLU A 8 -12.56 13.68 24.01
N LEU A 9 -13.61 13.54 24.82
CA LEU A 9 -13.88 14.09 26.12
C LEU A 9 -15.15 13.35 26.61
N ILE A 10 -15.01 12.38 27.53
CA ILE A 10 -16.14 11.90 28.33
C ILE A 10 -16.43 13.03 29.32
N GLN A 11 -17.31 13.95 28.94
CA GLN A 11 -17.82 14.99 29.82
C GLN A 11 -19.31 14.74 30.01
N ASP A 12 -19.61 13.86 30.96
CA ASP A 12 -20.96 13.68 31.48
C ASP A 12 -21.25 14.84 32.46
N HIS A 13 -21.84 15.92 31.96
CA HIS A 13 -22.49 16.93 32.79
C HIS A 13 -23.77 17.36 32.09
N GLY A 14 -24.89 16.83 32.57
CA GLY A 14 -26.21 17.22 32.13
C GLY A 14 -26.50 18.69 32.40
N LEU A 15 -27.17 19.34 31.43
CA LEU A 15 -28.18 20.36 31.68
C LEU A 15 -28.93 20.68 30.37
N CYS A 16 -30.26 20.70 30.47
CA CYS A 16 -31.23 21.40 29.63
C CYS A 16 -31.19 21.20 28.10
N ARG A 17 -32.15 20.37 27.67
CA ARG A 17 -32.95 20.54 26.45
C ARG A 17 -33.55 21.94 26.40
N GLU A 18 -33.13 22.77 25.45
CA GLU A 18 -33.97 23.77 24.79
C GLU A 18 -33.29 24.28 23.52
N ASN A 19 -33.99 24.11 22.40
CA ASN A 19 -34.05 24.98 21.22
C ASN A 19 -34.62 24.14 20.09
N GLY A 20 -35.91 24.36 19.81
CA GLY A 20 -36.58 23.75 18.67
C GLY A 20 -35.92 24.24 17.38
N VAL A 21 -35.11 23.38 16.77
CA VAL A 21 -34.70 23.51 15.38
C VAL A 21 -35.35 22.36 14.63
N THR A 22 -36.55 22.68 14.14
CA THR A 22 -37.13 22.21 12.88
C THR A 22 -36.41 21.05 12.22
N GLY A 23 -36.96 19.83 12.36
CA GLY A 23 -37.69 19.10 11.31
C GLY A 23 -37.15 18.99 9.87
N GLU A 24 -36.00 19.56 9.54
CA GLU A 24 -35.35 19.42 8.25
C GLU A 24 -33.97 18.86 8.53
N ILE A 25 -33.87 17.53 8.41
CA ILE A 25 -32.57 16.89 8.33
C ILE A 25 -31.94 17.45 7.06
N ASP A 26 -31.15 18.51 7.18
CA ASP A 26 -30.22 18.92 6.15
C ASP A 26 -29.12 17.85 6.08
N ARG A 27 -29.46 16.69 5.51
CA ARG A 27 -28.54 15.60 5.22
C ARG A 27 -27.45 16.02 4.24
N ASN A 28 -27.63 17.15 3.56
CA ASN A 28 -26.77 17.58 2.47
C ASN A 28 -25.67 18.56 2.94
N SER A 29 -25.92 19.40 3.95
CA SER A 29 -24.89 20.31 4.48
C SER A 29 -23.80 19.62 5.30
N ALA A 30 -24.08 18.46 5.91
CA ALA A 30 -23.10 17.75 6.74
C ALA A 30 -21.91 17.15 5.95
N TYR A 31 -21.95 17.13 4.61
CA TYR A 31 -20.88 16.65 3.73
C TYR A 31 -20.37 17.70 2.74
N ASP A 32 -20.63 19.00 2.97
CA ASP A 32 -20.11 20.10 2.14
C ASP A 32 -18.59 20.35 2.33
N GLY A 33 -17.85 19.33 2.76
CA GLY A 33 -16.40 19.31 2.62
C GLY A 33 -16.11 19.21 1.13
N GLY A 34 -15.49 20.25 0.57
CA GLY A 34 -15.18 20.32 -0.85
C GLY A 34 -14.54 19.01 -1.33
N VAL A 35 -14.80 18.66 -2.59
CA VAL A 35 -14.29 17.43 -3.24
C VAL A 35 -12.79 17.24 -3.00
N ASP A 36 -12.03 18.33 -2.88
CA ASP A 36 -10.61 18.34 -2.54
C ASP A 36 -10.28 17.70 -1.18
N ASP A 37 -11.02 18.02 -0.12
CA ASP A 37 -10.83 17.43 1.21
C ASP A 37 -11.15 15.94 1.23
N MET A 38 -12.19 15.54 0.50
CA MET A 38 -12.54 14.14 0.29
C MET A 38 -11.39 13.40 -0.41
N TRP A 39 -10.83 13.95 -1.49
CA TRP A 39 -9.70 13.33 -2.19
C TRP A 39 -8.44 13.25 -1.32
N MET A 40 -8.21 14.26 -0.47
CA MET A 40 -7.09 14.28 0.48
C MET A 40 -7.23 13.15 1.51
N ALA A 41 -8.42 13.01 2.12
CA ALA A 41 -8.71 11.96 3.08
C ALA A 41 -8.61 10.56 2.44
N VAL A 42 -9.16 10.38 1.24
CA VAL A 42 -9.08 9.13 0.47
C VAL A 42 -7.63 8.79 0.13
N GLY A 43 -6.82 9.77 -0.26
CA GLY A 43 -5.40 9.59 -0.54
C GLY A 43 -4.63 9.01 0.64
N TRP A 44 -4.82 9.56 1.84
CA TRP A 44 -4.16 9.05 3.06
C TRP A 44 -4.69 7.68 3.50
N ALA A 45 -5.98 7.42 3.32
CA ALA A 45 -6.57 6.13 3.68
C ALA A 45 -6.08 4.98 2.79
N ILE A 46 -5.80 5.26 1.51
CA ILE A 46 -5.34 4.26 0.53
C ILE A 46 -3.83 4.00 0.62
N LEU A 47 -3.04 4.98 1.05
CA LEU A 47 -1.58 4.88 1.17
C LEU A 47 -1.10 3.60 1.90
N PRO A 48 -1.65 3.20 3.07
CA PRO A 48 -1.19 1.99 3.77
C PRO A 48 -1.44 0.70 2.99
N THR A 49 -2.54 0.58 2.24
CA THR A 49 -2.82 -0.63 1.44
C THR A 49 -1.91 -0.69 0.21
N LEU A 50 -1.67 0.45 -0.44
CA LEU A 50 -0.73 0.55 -1.55
C LEU A 50 0.70 0.23 -1.10
N ALA A 51 1.13 0.74 0.05
CA ALA A 51 2.46 0.45 0.59
C ALA A 51 2.67 -1.06 0.81
N VAL A 52 1.71 -1.74 1.45
CA VAL A 52 1.78 -3.20 1.65
C VAL A 52 1.78 -3.94 0.31
N SER A 53 0.92 -3.53 -0.64
CA SER A 53 0.86 -4.15 -1.96
C SER A 53 2.17 -3.99 -2.74
N ALA A 54 2.82 -2.83 -2.65
CA ALA A 54 4.09 -2.55 -3.31
C ALA A 54 5.21 -3.43 -2.74
N VAL A 55 5.32 -3.51 -1.41
CA VAL A 55 6.29 -4.39 -0.75
C VAL A 55 6.07 -5.84 -1.15
N PHE A 56 4.83 -6.31 -1.14
CA PHE A 56 4.48 -7.68 -1.54
C PHE A 56 4.91 -7.99 -2.99
N VAL A 57 4.63 -7.08 -3.93
CA VAL A 57 5.04 -7.23 -5.34
C VAL A 57 6.56 -7.22 -5.49
N VAL A 58 7.28 -6.39 -4.74
CA VAL A 58 8.74 -6.37 -4.74
C VAL A 58 9.30 -7.71 -4.25
N VAL A 59 8.74 -8.28 -3.19
CA VAL A 59 9.13 -9.60 -2.67
C VAL A 59 8.86 -10.71 -3.69
N LEU A 60 7.65 -10.78 -4.25
CA LEU A 60 7.30 -11.77 -5.28
C LEU A 60 8.21 -11.66 -6.50
N ARG A 61 8.44 -10.42 -6.97
CA ARG A 61 9.36 -10.17 -8.08
C ARG A 61 10.79 -10.55 -7.73
N GLY A 62 11.21 -10.35 -6.48
CA GLY A 62 12.51 -10.77 -5.96
C GLY A 62 12.71 -12.28 -6.07
N ILE A 63 11.75 -13.06 -5.55
CA ILE A 63 11.79 -14.53 -5.58
C ILE A 63 11.80 -15.04 -7.03
N LEU A 64 10.88 -14.57 -7.87
CA LEU A 64 10.79 -14.97 -9.28
C LEU A 64 12.02 -14.54 -10.11
N ARG A 65 12.67 -13.43 -9.75
CA ARG A 65 13.90 -12.95 -10.41
C ARG A 65 15.09 -13.81 -10.02
N PHE A 66 15.20 -14.19 -8.74
CA PHE A 66 16.29 -15.00 -8.22
C PHE A 66 16.32 -16.40 -8.84
N ASP A 67 15.16 -17.05 -9.00
CA ASP A 67 15.02 -18.35 -9.66
C ASP A 67 15.58 -18.36 -11.11
N ARG A 68 15.39 -17.25 -11.85
CA ARG A 68 15.92 -17.12 -13.22
C ARG A 68 17.42 -16.83 -13.28
N THR A 69 18.02 -16.26 -12.24
CA THR A 69 19.46 -15.99 -12.20
C THR A 69 20.28 -17.25 -12.03
N GLU A 70 19.81 -18.22 -11.24
CA GLU A 70 20.51 -19.49 -11.03
C GLU A 70 20.70 -20.24 -12.36
N ARG A 71 19.63 -20.33 -13.17
CA ARG A 71 19.73 -20.95 -14.51
C ARG A 71 20.71 -20.24 -15.44
N LYS A 72 20.80 -18.91 -15.37
CA LYS A 72 21.72 -18.12 -16.22
C LYS A 72 23.17 -18.19 -15.74
N VAL A 73 23.39 -18.23 -14.44
CA VAL A 73 24.73 -18.33 -13.84
C VAL A 73 25.30 -19.72 -14.08
N HIS A 74 24.51 -20.78 -13.96
CA HIS A 74 24.94 -22.13 -14.31
C HIS A 74 25.37 -22.25 -15.78
N ALA A 75 24.60 -21.68 -16.72
CA ALA A 75 24.97 -21.69 -18.14
C ALA A 75 26.29 -20.94 -18.41
N ARG A 76 26.56 -19.88 -17.66
CA ARG A 76 27.79 -19.09 -17.79
C ARG A 76 29.00 -19.81 -17.21
N ILE A 77 28.86 -20.43 -16.05
CA ILE A 77 29.92 -21.23 -15.40
C ILE A 77 30.25 -22.46 -16.26
N GLU A 78 29.25 -23.12 -16.82
CA GLU A 78 29.48 -24.29 -17.68
C GLU A 78 30.19 -23.92 -19.01
N ALA A 79 30.01 -22.69 -19.50
CA ALA A 79 30.73 -22.18 -20.66
C ALA A 79 32.20 -21.81 -20.31
N GLU A 80 32.44 -21.22 -19.15
CA GLU A 80 33.79 -20.93 -18.64
C GLU A 80 34.57 -22.22 -18.36
N GLU A 81 33.96 -23.25 -17.76
CA GLU A 81 34.61 -24.53 -17.54
C GLU A 81 34.89 -25.31 -18.83
N ARG A 82 34.03 -25.18 -19.86
CA ARG A 82 34.27 -25.75 -21.19
C ARG A 82 35.35 -25.00 -21.95
N ALA A 83 35.40 -23.67 -21.85
CA ALA A 83 36.47 -22.87 -22.44
C ALA A 83 37.82 -23.18 -21.80
N ALA A 84 37.88 -23.33 -20.46
CA ALA A 84 39.07 -23.74 -19.75
C ALA A 84 39.53 -25.18 -20.11
N ARG A 85 38.60 -26.04 -20.52
CA ARG A 85 38.88 -27.41 -20.99
C ARG A 85 38.99 -27.55 -22.52
N GLY A 86 38.91 -26.44 -23.27
CA GLY A 86 39.02 -26.45 -24.75
C GLY A 86 37.87 -27.15 -25.48
N LEU A 87 36.70 -27.34 -24.84
CA LEU A 87 35.52 -27.95 -25.45
C LEU A 87 34.71 -26.92 -26.25
N PRO A 88 34.13 -27.31 -27.40
CA PRO A 88 33.34 -26.41 -28.23
C PRO A 88 32.08 -25.92 -27.49
N PRO A 89 31.64 -24.66 -27.72
CA PRO A 89 30.45 -24.12 -27.09
C PRO A 89 29.23 -24.96 -27.49
N LYS A 90 28.39 -25.30 -26.51
CA LYS A 90 27.15 -26.05 -26.76
C LYS A 90 26.24 -25.17 -27.63
N ALA A 91 25.92 -25.65 -28.83
CA ALA A 91 25.00 -24.99 -29.74
C ALA A 91 23.64 -24.81 -29.04
N SER A 92 23.11 -23.58 -29.15
CA SER A 92 21.90 -23.11 -28.47
C SER A 92 20.62 -23.68 -29.10
#